data_AF-A0A352UGP9-F1
#
_entry.id   AF-A0A352UGP9-F1
#
_cell.length_a   1.000
_cell.length_b   1.000
_cell.length_c   1.000
_cell.angle_alpha   90.00
_cell.angle_beta   90.00
_cell.angle_gamma   90.00
#
_symmetry.space_group_name_H-M   'P 1'
#
loop_
_entity.id
_entity.type
_entity.pdbx_description
1 polymer ?
#
loop_
_entity_poly.entity_id
_entity_poly.type
_entity_poly.pdbx_seq_one_letter_code
_entity_poly.pdbx_strand_id
1 'polypeptide(L)'
;GIVGLGRIGSRVARRLQGWECEVVYSDIIDIPEELEQELNVTRLPLDEVLQTADVITLHVPLGPQTRHMISDREFDMMKPTVIFINACRGPVVDEAALIRALNDGKVAAAGLDVLEQEPTPVDNPLLKMDNVLVTPHLAAFSQEAGEKSRMFAITNSARVAGGDEPDSVVPSTDF
;
A
#
# COMPACT_ATOMS: atom_id res chain seq x y z
N GLY A 1 0.66 10.82 4.82
CA GLY A 1 1.91 10.04 4.71
C GLY A 1 1.75 8.92 3.71
N ILE A 2 2.58 8.89 2.66
CA ILE A 2 2.60 7.82 1.66
C ILE A 2 3.86 6.96 1.86
N VAL A 3 3.70 5.65 2.05
CA VAL A 3 4.85 4.71 2.10
C VAL A 3 4.93 3.98 0.77
N GLY A 4 5.95 4.29 -0.02
CA GLY A 4 6.10 3.87 -1.42
C GLY A 4 5.46 4.88 -2.39
N LEU A 5 6.30 5.63 -3.12
CA LEU A 5 5.89 6.64 -4.10
C LEU A 5 6.12 6.16 -5.55
N GLY A 6 5.91 4.87 -5.78
CA GLY A 6 5.92 4.29 -7.12
C GLY A 6 4.69 4.68 -7.97
N ARG A 7 4.33 3.83 -8.93
CA ARG A 7 3.20 4.09 -9.86
C ARG A 7 1.87 4.36 -9.16
N ILE A 8 1.59 3.71 -8.03
CA ILE A 8 0.34 3.87 -7.28
C ILE A 8 0.45 5.05 -6.32
N GLY A 9 1.50 5.12 -5.49
CA GLY A 9 1.68 6.22 -4.53
C GLY A 9 1.70 7.60 -5.19
N SER A 10 2.39 7.77 -6.33
CA SER A 10 2.38 9.03 -7.09
C SER A 10 0.99 9.42 -7.62
N ARG A 11 0.16 8.43 -8.01
CA ARG A 11 -1.22 8.64 -8.43
C ARG A 11 -2.15 9.00 -7.27
N VAL A 12 -1.85 8.51 -6.06
CA VAL A 12 -2.53 8.91 -4.83
C VAL A 12 -2.15 10.35 -4.48
N ALA A 13 -0.85 10.68 -4.45
CA ALA A 13 -0.36 12.04 -4.22
C ALA A 13 -1.03 13.06 -5.17
N ARG A 14 -1.09 12.75 -6.47
CA ARG A 14 -1.77 13.59 -7.47
C ARG A 14 -3.26 13.81 -7.18
N ARG A 15 -3.97 12.81 -6.66
CA ARG A 15 -5.39 12.94 -6.30
C ARG A 15 -5.57 13.79 -5.04
N LEU A 16 -4.65 13.70 -4.10
CA LEU A 16 -4.67 14.47 -2.85
C LEU A 16 -4.42 15.97 -3.06
N GLN A 17 -3.84 16.38 -4.20
CA GLN A 17 -3.71 17.81 -4.53
C GLN A 17 -5.05 18.56 -4.53
N GLY A 18 -6.15 17.90 -4.91
CA GLY A 18 -7.49 18.50 -4.86
C GLY A 18 -8.09 18.64 -3.46
N TRP A 19 -7.39 18.14 -2.44
CA TRP A 19 -7.82 18.12 -1.03
C TRP A 19 -6.98 19.04 -0.14
N GLU A 20 -6.05 19.80 -0.72
CA GLU A 20 -5.17 20.72 0.00
C GLU A 20 -4.39 20.03 1.15
N CYS A 21 -4.11 18.73 1.01
CA CYS A 21 -3.34 17.98 1.98
C CYS A 21 -1.85 18.35 1.89
N GLU A 22 -1.18 18.41 3.03
CA GLU A 22 0.28 18.29 3.09
C GLU A 22 0.66 16.82 2.89
N VAL A 23 1.44 16.53 1.84
CA VAL A 23 1.78 15.16 1.46
C VAL A 23 3.25 14.89 1.71
N VAL A 24 3.54 14.18 2.78
CA VAL A 24 4.87 13.59 3.03
C VAL A 24 4.92 12.14 2.57
N TYR A 25 6.09 11.68 2.13
CA TYR A 25 6.28 10.30 1.70
C TYR A 25 7.63 9.70 2.11
N SER A 26 7.71 8.38 2.13
CA SER A 26 8.96 7.64 2.28
C SER A 26 9.08 6.57 1.20
N ASP A 27 10.26 6.47 0.60
CA ASP A 27 10.61 5.46 -0.40
C ASP A 27 12.11 5.13 -0.33
N ILE A 28 12.47 3.89 -0.65
CA ILE A 28 13.87 3.45 -0.74
C ILE A 28 14.51 3.88 -2.06
N ILE A 29 13.70 4.21 -3.07
CA ILE A 29 14.15 4.68 -4.37
C ILE A 29 13.97 6.19 -4.44
N ASP A 30 15.02 6.89 -4.85
CA ASP A 30 14.96 8.32 -5.13
C ASP A 30 14.07 8.56 -6.36
N ILE A 31 13.19 9.55 -6.28
CA ILE A 31 12.41 9.99 -7.44
C ILE A 31 13.00 11.31 -7.99
N PRO A 32 12.76 11.63 -9.28
CA PRO A 32 13.21 12.89 -9.84
C PRO A 32 12.64 14.09 -9.07
N GLU A 33 13.46 15.11 -8.83
CA GLU A 33 13.05 16.33 -8.12
C GLU A 33 11.87 17.02 -8.82
N GLU A 34 11.82 16.97 -10.15
CA GLU A 34 10.71 17.53 -10.92
C GLU A 34 9.38 16.83 -10.60
N LEU A 35 9.41 15.53 -10.30
CA LEU A 35 8.22 14.78 -9.90
C LEU A 35 7.80 15.13 -8.46
N GLU A 36 8.74 15.36 -7.54
CA GLU A 36 8.43 15.86 -6.20
C GLU A 36 7.73 17.21 -6.25
N GLN A 37 8.27 18.13 -7.07
CA GLN A 37 7.70 19.46 -7.30
C GLN A 37 6.33 19.39 -7.98
N GLU A 38 6.17 18.58 -9.03
CA GLU A 38 4.88 18.39 -9.72
C GLU A 38 3.80 17.87 -8.77
N LEU A 39 4.17 16.93 -7.89
CA LEU A 39 3.23 16.32 -6.95
C LEU A 39 3.05 17.13 -5.67
N ASN A 40 3.87 18.16 -5.44
CA ASN A 40 3.91 18.93 -4.19
C ASN A 40 4.05 18.00 -2.97
N VAL A 41 5.04 17.10 -3.01
CA VAL A 41 5.33 16.13 -1.96
C VAL A 41 6.68 16.40 -1.32
N THR A 42 6.84 16.01 -0.05
CA THR A 42 8.12 16.11 0.66
C THR A 42 8.57 14.73 1.13
N ARG A 43 9.80 14.35 0.79
CA ARG A 43 10.38 13.09 1.26
C ARG A 43 10.82 13.21 2.70
N LEU A 44 10.43 12.23 3.53
CA LEU A 44 10.88 12.07 4.90
C LEU A 44 11.34 10.62 5.17
N PRO A 45 12.20 10.40 6.18
CA PRO A 45 12.43 9.06 6.73
C PRO A 45 11.11 8.41 7.16
N LEU A 46 11.03 7.07 7.08
CA LEU A 46 9.80 6.33 7.42
C LEU A 46 9.28 6.72 8.81
N ASP A 47 10.14 6.68 9.84
CA ASP A 47 9.77 7.01 11.21
C ASP A 47 9.17 8.44 11.32
N GLU A 48 9.70 9.42 10.57
CA GLU A 48 9.16 10.78 10.55
C GLU A 48 7.80 10.85 9.85
N VAL A 49 7.58 10.09 8.77
CA VAL A 49 6.24 9.95 8.14
C VAL A 49 5.24 9.39 9.14
N LEU A 50 5.62 8.35 9.89
CA LEU A 50 4.74 7.71 10.88
C LEU A 50 4.34 8.67 12.01
N GLN A 51 5.30 9.47 12.50
CA GLN A 51 5.07 10.42 13.60
C GLN A 51 4.23 11.64 13.19
N THR A 52 4.30 12.06 11.93
CA THR A 52 3.73 13.34 11.48
C THR A 52 2.39 13.19 10.76
N ALA A 53 2.10 12.04 10.15
CA ALA A 53 0.92 11.87 9.31
C ALA A 53 -0.36 11.59 10.12
N ASP A 54 -1.46 12.25 9.72
CA ASP A 54 -2.82 11.96 10.24
C ASP A 54 -3.50 10.82 9.45
N VAL A 55 -3.07 10.60 8.21
CA VAL A 55 -3.49 9.47 7.36
C VAL A 55 -2.25 8.84 6.73
N ILE A 56 -2.11 7.53 6.86
CA ILE A 56 -0.99 6.75 6.32
C ILE A 56 -1.53 5.74 5.31
N THR A 57 -0.93 5.66 4.12
CA THR A 57 -1.28 4.68 3.09
C THR A 57 -0.06 3.94 2.56
N LEU A 58 -0.17 2.62 2.42
CA LEU A 58 0.92 1.74 1.97
C LEU A 58 0.80 1.37 0.49
N HIS A 59 1.91 1.52 -0.24
CA HIS A 59 2.03 1.25 -1.68
C HIS A 59 3.38 0.60 -2.05
N VAL A 60 3.89 -0.27 -1.18
CA VAL A 60 5.14 -1.03 -1.39
C VAL A 60 4.88 -2.46 -1.86
N PRO A 61 5.81 -3.09 -2.60
CA PRO A 61 5.73 -4.52 -2.88
C PRO A 61 5.98 -5.33 -1.59
N LEU A 62 5.51 -6.58 -1.55
CA LEU A 62 5.90 -7.53 -0.50
C LEU A 62 7.22 -8.21 -0.89
N GLY A 63 8.19 -8.17 0.02
CA GLY A 63 9.46 -8.88 -0.07
C GLY A 63 10.13 -8.96 1.31
N PRO A 64 11.34 -9.53 1.42
CA PRO A 64 12.00 -9.75 2.70
C PRO A 64 12.15 -8.48 3.56
N GLN A 65 12.37 -7.32 2.92
CA GLN A 65 12.57 -6.04 3.61
C GLN A 65 11.25 -5.36 4.03
N THR A 66 10.14 -5.67 3.35
CA THR A 66 8.84 -5.04 3.61
C THR A 66 7.90 -5.94 4.39
N ARG A 67 8.25 -7.22 4.57
CA ARG A 67 7.45 -8.15 5.35
C ARG A 67 7.42 -7.71 6.82
N HIS A 68 6.21 -7.45 7.32
CA HIS A 68 5.94 -6.97 8.67
C HIS A 68 6.73 -5.69 9.00
N MET A 69 7.00 -4.85 7.99
CA MET A 69 7.71 -3.59 8.20
C MET A 69 6.92 -2.58 9.03
N ILE A 70 5.59 -2.78 9.12
CA ILE A 70 4.73 -2.08 10.06
C ILE A 70 4.28 -3.10 11.12
N SER A 71 4.82 -2.99 12.33
CA SER A 71 4.46 -3.81 13.49
C SER A 71 4.32 -2.93 14.74
N ASP A 72 4.41 -3.50 15.95
CA ASP A 72 4.14 -2.79 17.21
C ASP A 72 4.96 -1.50 17.34
N ARG A 73 6.26 -1.52 16.95
CA ARG A 73 7.14 -0.33 17.01
C ARG A 73 6.60 0.81 16.16
N GLU A 74 6.20 0.51 14.93
CA GLU A 74 5.73 1.51 13.99
C GLU A 74 4.37 2.07 14.41
N PHE A 75 3.46 1.21 14.89
CA PHE A 75 2.18 1.67 15.43
C PHE A 75 2.34 2.55 16.68
N ASP A 76 3.35 2.29 17.52
CA ASP A 76 3.66 3.12 18.70
C ASP A 76 4.20 4.51 18.34
N MET A 77 4.74 4.69 17.13
CA MET A 77 5.21 5.99 16.64
C MET A 77 4.10 6.86 16.08
N MET A 78 2.97 6.26 15.69
CA MET A 78 1.89 6.98 15.03
C MET A 78 1.14 7.88 16.00
N LYS A 79 0.47 8.90 15.44
CA LYS A 79 -0.52 9.67 16.20
C LYS A 79 -1.68 8.76 16.61
N PRO A 80 -2.23 8.89 17.83
CA PRO A 80 -3.42 8.14 18.25
C PRO A 80 -4.64 8.35 17.34
N THR A 81 -4.69 9.48 16.63
CA THR A 81 -5.75 9.85 15.70
C THR A 81 -5.55 9.31 14.28
N VAL A 82 -4.51 8.51 14.02
CA VAL A 82 -4.14 8.10 12.68
C VAL A 82 -5.21 7.21 12.02
N ILE A 83 -5.48 7.47 10.75
CA ILE A 83 -6.18 6.52 9.86
C ILE A 83 -5.14 5.76 9.05
N PHE A 84 -5.13 4.43 9.17
CA PHE A 84 -4.15 3.57 8.52
C PHE A 84 -4.77 2.80 7.35
N ILE A 85 -4.17 2.88 6.16
CA ILE A 85 -4.70 2.28 4.93
C ILE A 85 -3.69 1.32 4.34
N ASN A 86 -4.10 0.07 4.13
CA ASN A 86 -3.32 -0.92 3.39
C ASN A 86 -4.12 -1.44 2.18
N ALA A 87 -3.67 -1.04 0.99
CA ALA A 87 -4.15 -1.56 -0.28
C ALA A 87 -2.99 -2.12 -1.14
N CYS A 88 -1.88 -2.52 -0.51
CA CYS A 88 -0.76 -3.15 -1.20
C CYS A 88 -0.75 -4.68 -1.00
N ARG A 89 -0.21 -5.18 0.13
CA ARG A 89 -0.17 -6.60 0.49
C ARG A 89 -0.36 -6.76 1.99
N GLY A 90 -1.12 -7.77 2.42
CA GLY A 90 -1.41 -8.03 3.83
C GLY A 90 -0.14 -8.16 4.67
N PRO A 91 0.79 -9.09 4.33
CA PRO A 91 2.01 -9.33 5.12
C PRO A 91 3.04 -8.18 5.11
N VAL A 92 2.75 -7.02 4.53
CA VAL A 92 3.56 -5.82 4.78
C VAL A 92 3.34 -5.30 6.22
N VAL A 93 2.18 -5.61 6.77
CA VAL A 93 1.75 -5.27 8.13
C VAL A 93 1.70 -6.56 8.94
N ASP A 94 2.20 -6.51 10.18
CA ASP A 94 1.91 -7.54 11.17
C ASP A 94 0.45 -7.40 11.63
N GLU A 95 -0.40 -8.32 11.18
CA GLU A 95 -1.84 -8.24 11.39
C GLU A 95 -2.19 -8.32 12.89
N ALA A 96 -1.44 -9.11 13.65
CA ALA A 96 -1.64 -9.22 15.10
C ALA A 96 -1.27 -7.92 15.82
N ALA A 97 -0.21 -7.24 15.39
CA ALA A 97 0.15 -5.91 15.90
C ALA A 97 -0.90 -4.86 15.56
N LEU A 98 -1.45 -4.87 14.35
CA LEU A 98 -2.53 -3.96 13.95
C LEU A 98 -3.78 -4.16 14.82
N ILE A 99 -4.18 -5.42 15.06
CA ILE A 99 -5.32 -5.76 15.93
C ILE A 99 -5.11 -5.20 17.35
N ARG A 100 -3.90 -5.34 17.92
CA ARG A 100 -3.58 -4.75 19.24
C ARG A 100 -3.66 -3.23 19.20
N ALA A 101 -3.04 -2.61 18.20
CA ALA A 101 -3.01 -1.16 18.06
C ALA A 101 -4.40 -0.53 17.92
N LEU A 102 -5.32 -1.20 17.21
CA LEU A 102 -6.72 -0.78 17.08
C LEU A 102 -7.50 -0.94 18.38
N ASN A 103 -7.34 -2.06 19.09
CA ASN A 103 -8.00 -2.30 20.38
C ASN A 103 -7.52 -1.32 21.47
N ASP A 104 -6.23 -1.01 21.48
CA ASP A 104 -5.62 -0.10 22.45
C ASP A 104 -5.85 1.38 22.10
N GLY A 105 -6.48 1.69 20.95
CA GLY A 105 -6.74 3.05 20.50
C GLY A 105 -5.48 3.82 20.05
N LYS A 106 -4.40 3.10 19.71
CA LYS A 106 -3.18 3.69 19.12
C LYS A 106 -3.38 4.01 17.63
N VAL A 107 -4.22 3.23 16.95
CA VAL A 107 -4.70 3.50 15.61
C VAL A 107 -6.19 3.80 15.70
N ALA A 108 -6.62 4.96 15.21
CA ALA A 108 -8.02 5.36 15.32
C ALA A 108 -8.92 4.49 14.44
N ALA A 109 -8.49 4.24 13.19
CA ALA A 109 -9.21 3.41 12.24
C ALA A 109 -8.29 2.80 11.17
N ALA A 110 -8.74 1.71 10.55
CA ALA A 110 -8.03 1.09 9.43
C ALA A 110 -8.92 0.81 8.21
N GLY A 111 -8.38 1.03 7.02
CA GLY A 111 -8.95 0.62 5.73
C GLY A 111 -8.07 -0.43 5.06
N LEU A 112 -8.56 -1.66 4.90
CA LEU A 112 -7.77 -2.81 4.48
C LEU A 112 -8.40 -3.47 3.26
N ASP A 113 -7.71 -3.44 2.11
CA ASP A 113 -8.11 -4.25 0.95
C ASP A 113 -7.43 -5.62 0.93
N VAL A 114 -6.41 -5.81 1.76
CA VAL A 114 -5.56 -6.99 1.80
C VAL A 114 -5.29 -7.40 3.23
N LEU A 115 -5.20 -8.71 3.47
CA LEU A 115 -5.00 -9.31 4.79
C LEU A 115 -3.90 -10.38 4.72
N GLU A 116 -3.31 -10.76 5.86
CA GLU A 116 -2.17 -11.69 5.85
C GLU A 116 -2.53 -13.05 5.21
N GLN A 117 -3.74 -13.51 5.49
CA GLN A 117 -4.31 -14.71 4.89
C GLN A 117 -5.49 -14.36 3.98
N GLU A 118 -5.43 -14.87 2.74
CA GLU A 118 -6.47 -14.71 1.73
C GLU A 118 -6.81 -16.07 1.09
N PRO A 119 -8.10 -16.49 1.02
CA PRO A 119 -9.27 -15.82 1.58
C PRO A 119 -9.22 -15.69 3.11
N THR A 120 -9.72 -14.57 3.62
CA THR A 120 -9.68 -14.25 5.04
C THR A 120 -10.55 -15.22 5.85
N PRO A 121 -10.04 -15.77 6.97
CA PRO A 121 -10.86 -16.55 7.89
C PRO A 121 -12.06 -15.76 8.40
N VAL A 122 -13.23 -16.40 8.44
CA VAL A 122 -14.50 -15.75 8.87
C VAL A 122 -14.48 -15.28 10.33
N ASP A 123 -13.58 -15.82 11.13
CA ASP A 123 -13.38 -15.48 12.53
C ASP A 123 -12.27 -14.45 12.76
N ASN A 124 -11.66 -13.91 11.70
CA ASN A 124 -10.65 -12.86 11.79
C ASN A 124 -11.21 -11.64 12.57
N PRO A 125 -10.54 -11.19 13.66
CA PRO A 125 -11.01 -10.08 14.48
C PRO A 125 -11.26 -8.77 13.71
N LEU A 126 -10.47 -8.47 12.69
CA LEU A 126 -10.58 -7.25 11.89
C LEU A 126 -11.95 -7.12 11.20
N LEU A 127 -12.62 -8.24 10.91
CA LEU A 127 -13.95 -8.25 10.30
C LEU A 127 -15.08 -7.83 11.26
N LYS A 128 -14.79 -7.75 12.57
CA LYS A 128 -15.78 -7.46 13.63
C LYS A 128 -15.54 -6.11 14.31
N MET A 129 -14.50 -5.38 13.92
CA MET A 129 -14.13 -4.11 14.54
C MET A 129 -14.88 -2.95 13.88
N ASP A 130 -15.55 -2.12 14.69
CA ASP A 130 -16.35 -0.98 14.19
C ASP A 130 -15.49 0.11 13.53
N ASN A 131 -14.19 0.18 13.86
CA ASN A 131 -13.23 1.12 13.31
C ASN A 131 -12.37 0.52 12.18
N VAL A 132 -12.78 -0.61 11.61
CA VAL A 132 -12.08 -1.25 10.49
C VAL A 132 -13.03 -1.43 9.31
N LEU A 133 -12.60 -0.97 8.14
CA LEU A 133 -13.24 -1.26 6.86
C LEU A 133 -12.39 -2.26 6.08
N VAL A 134 -12.99 -3.37 5.68
CA VAL A 134 -12.32 -4.40 4.87
C VAL A 134 -12.98 -4.53 3.50
N THR A 135 -12.16 -4.58 2.44
CA THR A 135 -12.57 -4.99 1.09
C THR A 135 -11.81 -6.25 0.67
N PRO A 136 -12.40 -7.16 -0.15
CA PRO A 136 -11.82 -8.48 -0.39
C PRO A 136 -10.84 -8.49 -1.57
N HIS A 137 -9.72 -7.75 -1.46
CA HIS A 137 -8.67 -7.63 -2.47
C HIS A 137 -9.20 -7.18 -3.83
N LEU A 138 -10.01 -6.12 -3.81
CA LEU A 138 -10.72 -5.60 -4.97
C LEU A 138 -10.20 -4.24 -5.48
N ALA A 139 -9.23 -3.60 -4.83
CA ALA A 139 -8.81 -2.23 -5.17
C ALA A 139 -8.34 -2.07 -6.63
N ALA A 140 -7.85 -3.14 -7.26
CA ALA A 140 -7.41 -3.13 -8.66
C ALA A 140 -8.54 -3.44 -9.68
N PHE A 141 -9.73 -3.86 -9.23
CA PHE A 141 -10.77 -4.46 -10.10
C PHE A 141 -11.83 -3.45 -10.56
N SER A 142 -11.44 -2.48 -11.40
CA SER A 142 -12.42 -1.78 -12.25
C SER A 142 -12.73 -2.58 -13.51
N GLN A 143 -13.86 -2.30 -14.18
CA GLN A 143 -14.20 -2.97 -15.45
C GLN A 143 -13.09 -2.76 -16.49
N GLU A 144 -12.63 -1.51 -16.64
CA GLU A 144 -11.58 -1.11 -17.57
C GLU A 144 -10.22 -1.70 -17.19
N ALA A 145 -9.89 -1.74 -15.90
CA ALA A 145 -8.65 -2.33 -15.42
C ALA A 145 -8.61 -3.84 -15.68
N GLY A 146 -9.72 -4.53 -15.42
CA GLY A 146 -9.87 -5.96 -15.67
C GLY A 146 -9.74 -6.31 -17.15
N GLU A 147 -10.36 -5.54 -18.04
CA GLU A 147 -10.21 -5.72 -19.48
C GLU A 147 -8.76 -5.52 -19.93
N LYS A 148 -8.13 -4.40 -19.54
CA LYS A 148 -6.73 -4.09 -19.90
C LYS A 148 -5.76 -5.14 -19.39
N SER A 149 -5.92 -5.60 -18.15
CA SER A 149 -5.05 -6.62 -17.55
C SER A 149 -5.18 -7.97 -18.28
N ARG A 150 -6.40 -8.42 -18.57
CA ARG A 150 -6.63 -9.66 -19.34
C ARG A 150 -6.07 -9.57 -20.75
N MET A 151 -6.31 -8.45 -21.43
CA MET A 151 -5.81 -8.24 -22.79
C MET A 151 -4.29 -8.23 -22.81
N PHE A 152 -3.65 -7.56 -21.84
CA PHE A 152 -2.21 -7.57 -21.68
C PHE A 152 -1.67 -8.98 -21.46
N ALA A 153 -2.26 -9.75 -20.53
CA ALA A 153 -1.82 -11.12 -20.25
C ALA A 153 -1.93 -12.04 -21.47
N ILE A 154 -3.05 -11.99 -22.19
CA ILE A 154 -3.27 -12.82 -23.38
C ILE A 154 -2.30 -12.42 -24.50
N THR A 155 -2.17 -11.12 -24.77
CA THR A 155 -1.29 -10.62 -25.83
C THR A 155 0.17 -10.94 -25.53
N ASN A 156 0.61 -10.72 -24.29
CA ASN A 156 2.00 -11.01 -23.89
C ASN A 156 2.30 -12.52 -23.95
N SER A 157 1.32 -13.37 -23.59
CA SER A 157 1.44 -14.83 -23.72
C SER A 157 1.54 -15.26 -25.19
N ALA A 158 0.75 -14.66 -26.07
CA ALA A 158 0.79 -14.93 -27.51
C ALA A 158 2.11 -14.50 -28.16
N ARG A 159 2.68 -13.36 -27.74
CA ARG A 159 4.02 -12.90 -28.18
C ARG A 159 5.07 -13.96 -27.89
N VAL A 160 5.16 -14.42 -26.65
CA VAL A 160 6.12 -15.45 -26.24
C VAL A 160 5.89 -16.76 -26.98
N ALA A 161 4.63 -17.20 -27.14
CA ALA A 161 4.31 -18.39 -27.91
C ALA A 161 4.69 -18.28 -29.40
N GLY A 162 4.74 -17.05 -29.93
CA GLY A 162 5.20 -16.74 -31.30
C GLY A 162 6.72 -16.64 -31.44
N GLY A 163 7.48 -16.72 -30.35
CA GLY A 163 8.95 -16.59 -30.34
C GLY A 163 9.47 -15.18 -30.09
N ASP A 164 8.60 -14.21 -29.79
CA ASP A 164 9.00 -12.85 -29.41
C ASP A 164 9.30 -12.73 -27.91
N GLU A 165 10.07 -11.72 -27.54
CA GLU A 165 10.32 -11.38 -26.13
C GLU A 165 9.05 -10.83 -25.44
N PRO A 166 8.85 -11.16 -24.15
CA PRO A 166 7.74 -10.63 -23.36
C PRO A 166 7.93 -9.15 -23.02
N ASP A 167 6.82 -8.42 -22.99
CA ASP A 167 6.73 -7.09 -22.39
C ASP A 167 6.67 -7.18 -20.85
N SER A 168 7.16 -6.15 -20.15
CA SER A 168 7.12 -6.02 -18.68
C SER A 168 7.73 -7.21 -17.92
N VAL A 169 8.93 -7.65 -18.34
CA VAL A 169 9.68 -8.71 -17.67
C VAL A 169 9.94 -8.32 -16.22
N VAL A 170 9.48 -9.17 -15.30
CA VAL A 170 9.84 -9.09 -13.87
C VAL A 170 11.05 -10.01 -13.67
N PRO A 171 12.23 -9.47 -13.34
CA PRO A 171 13.40 -10.30 -13.06
C PRO A 171 13.10 -11.25 -11.90
N SER A 172 13.60 -12.48 -11.96
CA SER A 172 13.57 -13.36 -10.79
C SER A 172 14.42 -12.72 -9.69
N THR A 173 13.78 -12.25 -8.63
CA THR A 173 14.45 -11.98 -7.37
C THR A 173 14.51 -13.28 -6.59
N ASP A 174 15.70 -13.70 -6.15
CA ASP A 174 15.85 -14.85 -5.25
C ASP A 174 15.02 -14.57 -3.98
N PHE A 175 13.95 -15.34 -3.78
CA PHE A 175 13.06 -15.27 -2.61
C PHE A 175 13.49 -16.26 -1.54
#